data_AF-A0A6L2PN22-F1
#
_entry.id   AF-A0A6L2PN22-F1
#
_cell.length_a   1.000
_cell.length_b   1.000
_cell.length_c   1.000
_cell.angle_alpha   90.00
_cell.angle_beta   90.00
_cell.angle_gamma   90.00
#
_symmetry.space_group_name_H-M   'P 1'
#
loop_
_entity.id
_entity.type
_entity.pdbx_description
1 polymer ?
#
loop_
_entity_poly.entity_id
_entity_poly.type
_entity_poly.pdbx_seq_one_letter_code
_entity_poly.pdbx_strand_id
1 'polypeptide(L)'
;MWSTPFLDGDVIVLTISFPVIVYIAAVRVWNYNCTADLTYCGVKLVTVYLDGKLVSPGVQGLLTLRRAPGNCHFNFAQDLSLSEQLPYNFIRNSLFLASPHSGSGVMLGDEEYESPVMPQGFVFQLLILSTWGDPYYVGLNGLELYNQDGDKIRLTENNIGAFPDSVNVLEGVNGDVRTPEKLVDGVNDTLDGRHMWLAPILPSQLNRIYVVFDYPVTVSMIKLWNYGKTPSRGIKEFEILVDDLLVYNGVLDKVQGITKTAVKVPYRTVLFTADKELVKREHSNQVRNSSYGHDVQLLNDHQRVTSGGSYISADQSQRPLTSLVPTTHSRSLHDL
;
A
#
# COMPACT_ATOMS: atom_id res chain seq x y z
N MET A 1 -8.51 -7.63 -23.35
CA MET A 1 -7.08 -7.24 -23.27
C MET A 1 -6.42 -7.58 -24.60
N TRP A 2 -5.43 -6.81 -25.03
CA TRP A 2 -4.66 -7.06 -26.24
C TRP A 2 -3.31 -7.69 -25.87
N SER A 3 -2.86 -8.65 -26.66
CA SER A 3 -1.52 -9.23 -26.58
C SER A 3 -1.06 -9.63 -27.99
N THR A 4 0.25 -9.72 -28.18
CA THR A 4 0.89 -10.16 -29.42
C THR A 4 2.05 -11.08 -29.08
N PRO A 5 2.42 -12.04 -29.94
CA PRO A 5 3.66 -12.79 -29.78
C PRO A 5 4.86 -11.85 -29.62
N PHE A 6 5.80 -12.23 -28.76
CA PHE A 6 7.01 -11.48 -28.46
C PHE A 6 8.18 -12.46 -28.38
N LEU A 7 9.25 -12.17 -29.12
CA LEU A 7 10.53 -12.84 -29.05
C LEU A 7 11.59 -11.89 -28.48
N ASP A 8 12.63 -12.45 -27.87
CA ASP A 8 13.71 -11.64 -27.32
C ASP A 8 14.40 -10.83 -28.44
N GLY A 9 14.50 -9.51 -28.24
CA GLY A 9 14.98 -8.55 -29.24
C GLY A 9 13.89 -7.88 -30.11
N ASP A 10 12.64 -8.31 -30.02
CA ASP A 10 11.55 -7.65 -30.75
C ASP A 10 11.28 -6.22 -30.21
N VAL A 11 11.03 -5.29 -31.13
CA VAL A 11 10.52 -3.95 -30.80
C VAL A 11 9.07 -3.85 -31.26
N ILE A 12 8.15 -3.90 -30.29
CA ILE A 12 6.72 -3.74 -30.55
C ILE A 12 6.39 -2.25 -30.57
N VAL A 13 5.82 -1.77 -31.67
CA VAL A 13 5.45 -0.36 -31.84
C VAL A 13 3.93 -0.21 -31.93
N LEU A 14 3.35 0.57 -31.03
CA LEU A 14 1.96 1.01 -31.11
C LEU A 14 1.91 2.43 -31.67
N THR A 15 1.29 2.59 -32.83
CA THR A 15 1.12 3.90 -33.49
C THR A 15 -0.31 4.38 -33.32
N ILE A 16 -0.48 5.59 -32.80
CA ILE A 16 -1.78 6.27 -32.68
C ILE A 16 -1.73 7.51 -33.57
N SER A 17 -2.67 7.64 -34.51
CA SER A 17 -2.75 8.77 -35.43
C SER A 17 -4.04 9.54 -35.20
N PHE A 18 -3.93 10.86 -35.06
CA PHE A 18 -5.07 11.76 -34.94
C PHE A 18 -5.30 12.49 -36.27
N PRO A 19 -6.55 12.67 -36.71
CA PRO A 19 -6.85 13.37 -37.96
C PRO A 19 -6.63 14.89 -37.87
N VAL A 20 -6.45 15.41 -36.65
CA VAL A 20 -6.21 16.82 -36.33
C VAL A 20 -5.11 16.92 -35.28
N ILE A 21 -4.53 18.11 -35.11
CA ILE A 21 -3.55 18.37 -34.05
C ILE A 21 -4.24 18.21 -32.69
N VAL A 22 -3.64 17.40 -31.82
CA VAL A 22 -4.08 17.18 -30.44
C VAL A 22 -2.94 17.47 -29.49
N TYR A 23 -3.22 18.23 -28.43
CA TYR A 23 -2.27 18.46 -27.35
C TYR A 23 -2.37 17.32 -26.33
N ILE A 24 -1.30 16.55 -26.19
CA ILE A 24 -1.24 15.39 -25.28
C ILE A 24 -0.40 15.78 -24.06
N ALA A 25 -1.05 15.82 -22.89
CA ALA A 25 -0.38 16.12 -21.62
C ALA A 25 0.17 14.88 -20.93
N ALA A 26 -0.52 13.74 -21.05
CA ALA A 26 -0.17 12.50 -20.38
C ALA A 26 -0.65 11.28 -21.17
N VAL A 27 -0.07 10.12 -20.85
CA VAL A 27 -0.53 8.81 -21.31
C VAL A 27 -0.92 8.00 -20.09
N ARG A 28 -2.13 7.42 -20.08
CA ARG A 28 -2.57 6.49 -19.04
C ARG A 28 -2.52 5.07 -19.58
N VAL A 29 -1.84 4.17 -18.86
CA VAL A 29 -1.64 2.78 -19.29
C VAL A 29 -2.30 1.83 -18.29
N TRP A 30 -3.06 0.88 -18.82
CA TRP A 30 -3.47 -0.32 -18.08
C TRP A 30 -2.69 -1.49 -18.63
N ASN A 31 -1.81 -2.04 -17.79
CA ASN A 31 -1.01 -3.20 -18.19
C ASN A 31 -1.86 -4.47 -18.20
N TYR A 32 -1.37 -5.54 -18.83
CA TYR A 32 -2.13 -6.79 -19.00
C TYR A 32 -2.47 -7.43 -17.65
N ASN A 33 -3.77 -7.58 -17.33
CA ASN A 33 -4.27 -7.89 -15.99
C ASN A 33 -5.23 -9.09 -15.93
N CYS A 34 -5.00 -10.13 -16.76
CA CYS A 34 -5.96 -11.23 -16.89
C CYS A 34 -6.04 -12.11 -15.63
N THR A 35 -4.89 -12.59 -15.18
CA THR A 35 -4.71 -13.37 -13.96
C THR A 35 -3.36 -12.99 -13.35
N ALA A 36 -3.13 -13.36 -12.09
CA ALA A 36 -1.83 -13.17 -11.44
C ALA A 36 -0.66 -13.68 -12.30
N ASP A 37 -0.79 -14.90 -12.82
CA ASP A 37 0.26 -15.55 -13.65
C ASP A 37 0.45 -14.87 -15.01
N LEU A 38 -0.61 -14.36 -15.63
CA LEU A 38 -0.53 -13.73 -16.95
C LEU A 38 -0.10 -12.26 -16.89
N THR A 39 0.03 -11.67 -15.70
CA THR A 39 0.53 -10.29 -15.56
C THR A 39 1.99 -10.13 -16.00
N TYR A 40 2.75 -11.22 -16.05
CA TYR A 40 4.11 -11.25 -16.60
C TYR A 40 4.16 -11.02 -18.12
N CYS A 41 3.03 -11.14 -18.82
CA CYS A 41 2.90 -10.73 -20.22
C CYS A 41 2.83 -9.20 -20.39
N GLY A 42 2.75 -8.45 -19.29
CA GLY A 42 2.67 -7.00 -19.32
C GLY A 42 3.93 -6.32 -19.86
N VAL A 43 3.75 -5.15 -20.46
CA VAL A 43 4.87 -4.32 -20.93
C VAL A 43 5.64 -3.79 -19.72
N LYS A 44 6.96 -4.02 -19.67
CA LYS A 44 7.83 -3.54 -18.58
C LYS A 44 8.46 -2.18 -18.88
N LEU A 45 8.84 -1.96 -20.14
CA LEU A 45 9.60 -0.79 -20.56
C LEU A 45 8.97 -0.21 -21.82
N VAL A 46 8.82 1.11 -21.86
CA VAL A 46 8.26 1.81 -23.01
C VAL A 46 9.05 3.09 -23.29
N THR A 47 9.11 3.48 -24.55
CA THR A 47 9.54 4.81 -24.98
C THR A 47 8.37 5.47 -25.69
N VAL A 48 8.16 6.76 -25.44
CA VAL A 48 7.05 7.52 -26.03
C VAL A 48 7.61 8.57 -26.96
N TYR A 49 7.14 8.55 -28.21
CA TYR A 49 7.49 9.53 -29.23
C TYR A 49 6.23 10.31 -29.62
N LEU A 50 6.37 11.63 -29.73
CA LEU A 50 5.37 12.52 -30.34
C LEU A 50 5.96 13.09 -31.62
N ASP A 51 5.35 12.76 -32.77
CA ASP A 51 5.81 13.15 -34.11
C ASP A 51 7.32 12.89 -34.33
N GLY A 52 7.80 11.73 -33.88
CA GLY A 52 9.21 11.31 -33.99
C GLY A 52 10.14 11.91 -32.93
N LYS A 53 9.67 12.83 -32.09
CA LYS A 53 10.44 13.37 -30.96
C LYS A 53 10.21 12.53 -29.70
N LEU A 54 11.29 12.05 -29.09
CA LEU A 54 11.24 11.37 -27.79
C LEU A 54 10.73 12.33 -26.70
N VAL A 55 9.70 11.91 -25.96
CA VAL A 55 9.07 12.71 -24.90
C VAL A 55 8.90 11.99 -23.56
N SER A 56 9.10 10.67 -23.50
CA SER A 56 9.00 9.94 -22.24
C SER A 56 10.08 10.42 -21.26
N PRO A 57 9.71 10.73 -19.99
CA PRO A 57 10.61 11.41 -19.06
C PRO A 57 11.62 10.46 -18.36
N GLY A 58 11.68 9.21 -18.79
CA GLY A 58 12.52 8.17 -18.21
C GLY A 58 14.01 8.33 -18.53
N VAL A 59 14.82 7.46 -17.93
CA VAL A 59 16.29 7.48 -18.06
C VAL A 59 16.65 7.09 -19.49
N GLN A 60 17.35 7.97 -20.21
CA GLN A 60 17.60 7.81 -21.65
C GLN A 60 16.29 7.70 -22.47
N GLY A 61 15.17 8.22 -21.95
CA GLY A 61 13.84 8.10 -22.54
C GLY A 61 13.08 6.83 -22.17
N LEU A 62 13.70 5.88 -21.47
CA LEU A 62 13.08 4.61 -21.13
C LEU A 62 12.25 4.72 -19.86
N LEU A 63 10.95 4.53 -20.00
CA LEU A 63 9.99 4.61 -18.91
C LEU A 63 9.62 3.19 -18.45
N THR A 64 9.70 2.96 -17.14
CA THR A 64 9.29 1.68 -16.54
C THR A 64 7.78 1.69 -16.28
N LEU A 65 7.11 0.65 -16.76
CA LEU A 65 5.71 0.40 -16.50
C LEU A 65 5.55 -0.63 -15.38
N ARG A 66 4.58 -0.36 -14.51
CA ARG A 66 4.20 -1.21 -13.39
C ARG A 66 3.53 -2.47 -13.92
N ARG A 67 3.85 -3.61 -13.31
CA ARG A 67 3.12 -4.86 -13.55
C ARG A 67 1.68 -4.69 -13.04
N ALA A 68 0.71 -5.23 -13.78
CA ALA A 68 -0.66 -5.25 -13.26
C ALA A 68 -0.78 -6.20 -12.05
N PRO A 69 -1.74 -6.00 -11.13
CA PRO A 69 -1.82 -6.77 -9.89
C PRO A 69 -2.45 -8.18 -10.03
N GLY A 70 -2.99 -8.51 -11.20
CA GLY A 70 -3.75 -9.76 -11.44
C GLY A 70 -5.14 -9.79 -10.80
N ASN A 71 -5.60 -8.65 -10.27
CA ASN A 71 -6.88 -8.47 -9.60
C ASN A 71 -7.39 -7.03 -9.81
N CYS A 72 -8.53 -6.67 -9.22
CA CYS A 72 -9.12 -5.33 -9.29
C CYS A 72 -9.31 -4.68 -7.91
N HIS A 73 -8.44 -5.00 -6.95
CA HIS A 73 -8.52 -4.47 -5.58
C HIS A 73 -8.31 -2.94 -5.50
N PHE A 74 -7.63 -2.37 -6.49
CA PHE A 74 -7.39 -0.93 -6.62
C PHE A 74 -7.33 -0.54 -8.11
N ASN A 75 -7.43 0.75 -8.39
CA ASN A 75 -7.22 1.26 -9.74
C ASN A 75 -5.74 1.14 -10.11
N PHE A 76 -5.40 0.15 -10.94
CA PHE A 76 -4.02 -0.11 -11.34
C PHE A 76 -3.59 0.66 -12.61
N ALA A 77 -4.38 1.62 -13.08
CA ALA A 77 -3.95 2.54 -14.13
C ALA A 77 -2.64 3.22 -13.73
N GLN A 78 -1.71 3.38 -14.67
CA GLN A 78 -0.48 4.13 -14.46
C GLN A 78 -0.51 5.41 -15.28
N ASP A 79 -0.37 6.55 -14.61
CA ASP A 79 -0.36 7.87 -15.25
C ASP A 79 1.05 8.34 -15.59
N LEU A 80 1.28 8.64 -16.86
CA LEU A 80 2.58 9.02 -17.39
C LEU A 80 2.50 10.46 -17.91
N SER A 81 2.89 11.41 -17.07
CA SER A 81 2.98 12.82 -17.47
C SER A 81 4.08 12.99 -18.52
N LEU A 82 3.76 13.66 -19.63
CA LEU A 82 4.70 13.96 -20.71
C LEU A 82 5.31 15.37 -20.58
N SER A 83 4.78 16.20 -19.66
CA SER A 83 5.23 17.57 -19.42
C SER A 83 6.17 17.71 -18.23
N GLU A 84 6.11 16.79 -17.28
CA GLU A 84 6.89 16.86 -16.04
C GLU A 84 8.21 16.11 -16.18
N GLN A 85 9.31 16.80 -15.83
CA GLN A 85 10.58 16.12 -15.58
C GLN A 85 10.38 15.26 -14.33
N LEU A 86 10.70 13.96 -14.42
CA LEU A 86 10.65 13.07 -13.25
C LEU A 86 11.45 13.72 -12.10
N PRO A 87 11.01 13.53 -10.83
CA PRO A 87 11.73 14.08 -9.69
C PRO A 87 13.22 13.72 -9.77
N TYR A 88 14.11 14.69 -9.57
CA TYR A 88 15.58 14.55 -9.72
C TYR A 88 16.14 13.30 -9.00
N ASN A 89 15.51 12.90 -7.89
CA ASN A 89 15.85 11.72 -7.10
C ASN A 89 15.64 10.38 -7.86
N PHE A 90 14.70 10.30 -8.80
CA PHE A 90 14.48 9.12 -9.64
C PHE A 90 15.66 8.86 -10.58
N ILE A 91 16.16 9.92 -11.23
CA ILE A 91 17.29 9.85 -12.19
C ILE A 91 18.57 9.39 -11.49
N ARG A 92 18.77 9.84 -10.23
CA ARG A 92 19.95 9.46 -9.46
C ARG A 92 19.96 7.97 -9.13
N ASN A 93 18.82 7.42 -8.66
CA ASN A 93 18.75 6.03 -8.18
C ASN A 93 18.72 4.98 -9.30
N SER A 94 18.16 5.31 -10.48
CA SER A 94 18.20 4.41 -11.65
C SER A 94 19.61 4.09 -12.14
N LEU A 95 20.59 4.96 -11.87
CA LEU A 95 22.00 4.74 -12.23
C LEU A 95 22.74 3.83 -11.23
N PHE A 96 22.15 3.55 -10.06
CA PHE A 96 22.74 2.71 -9.01
C PHE A 96 22.17 1.28 -8.96
N LEU A 97 21.18 0.93 -9.79
CA LEU A 97 20.62 -0.43 -9.90
C LEU A 97 21.56 -1.45 -10.57
N ALA A 98 22.77 -1.04 -10.95
CA ALA A 98 23.81 -1.92 -11.49
C ALA A 98 24.93 -2.18 -10.46
N SER A 99 24.59 -2.65 -9.27
CA SER A 99 25.59 -3.33 -8.43
C SER A 99 24.93 -4.32 -7.48
N PRO A 100 25.16 -5.64 -7.64
CA PRO A 100 24.88 -6.58 -6.56
C PRO A 100 25.83 -6.20 -5.42
N HIS A 101 25.29 -5.62 -4.35
CA HIS A 101 26.10 -5.29 -3.19
C HIS A 101 26.46 -6.60 -2.50
N SER A 102 27.65 -7.10 -2.81
CA SER A 102 28.43 -8.00 -1.98
C SER A 102 28.76 -7.29 -0.66
N GLY A 103 27.78 -7.21 0.24
CA GLY A 103 28.01 -6.91 1.64
C GLY A 103 28.51 -8.18 2.32
N SER A 104 29.81 -8.22 2.63
CA SER A 104 30.42 -9.24 3.48
C SER A 104 29.89 -9.11 4.91
N GLY A 105 28.69 -9.63 5.16
CA GLY A 105 28.11 -9.80 6.49
C GLY A 105 28.72 -11.01 7.17
N VAL A 106 29.34 -10.78 8.32
CA VAL A 106 29.92 -11.80 9.19
C VAL A 106 28.83 -12.81 9.57
N MET A 107 29.02 -14.08 9.23
CA MET A 107 28.18 -15.20 9.66
C MET A 107 28.28 -15.34 11.19
N LEU A 108 27.29 -14.81 11.90
CA LEU A 108 26.99 -15.15 13.28
C LEU A 108 25.50 -15.46 13.36
N GLY A 109 25.19 -16.69 13.79
CA GLY A 109 23.85 -17.27 13.74
C GLY A 109 22.82 -16.48 14.54
N ASP A 110 21.77 -16.07 13.87
CA ASP A 110 20.44 -16.69 13.86
C ASP A 110 19.85 -16.38 12.46
N GLU A 111 18.96 -17.21 11.90
CA GLU A 111 18.28 -16.91 10.62
C GLU A 111 17.25 -15.78 10.82
N GLU A 112 17.70 -14.61 11.25
CA GLU A 112 16.90 -13.42 11.43
C GLU A 112 16.75 -12.70 10.09
N TYR A 113 15.50 -12.54 9.65
CA TYR A 113 15.17 -11.73 8.48
C TYR A 113 15.62 -10.28 8.71
N GLU A 114 16.68 -9.84 8.02
CA GLU A 114 17.06 -8.43 7.99
C GLU A 114 16.19 -7.68 6.96
N SER A 115 15.40 -6.71 7.44
CA SER A 115 14.61 -5.85 6.54
C SER A 115 15.54 -5.07 5.60
N PRO A 116 15.26 -5.01 4.29
CA PRO A 116 16.11 -4.32 3.34
C PRO A 116 16.18 -2.82 3.64
N VAL A 117 17.34 -2.23 3.41
CA VAL A 117 17.55 -0.79 3.53
C VAL A 117 16.97 -0.09 2.30
N MET A 118 16.12 0.91 2.53
CA MET A 118 15.53 1.81 1.53
C MET A 118 14.83 1.06 0.38
N PRO A 119 13.80 0.24 0.66
CA PRO A 119 13.08 -0.46 -0.38
C PRO A 119 12.50 0.54 -1.39
N GLN A 120 12.60 0.20 -2.66
CA GLN A 120 12.09 0.98 -3.78
C GLN A 120 11.16 0.10 -4.61
N GLY A 121 9.97 0.62 -4.91
CA GLY A 121 9.00 -0.08 -5.74
C GLY A 121 7.82 0.79 -6.12
N PHE A 122 6.91 0.23 -6.89
CA PHE A 122 5.68 0.91 -7.30
C PHE A 122 4.52 0.68 -6.33
N VAL A 123 4.44 -0.52 -5.74
CA VAL A 123 3.33 -0.94 -4.89
C VAL A 123 3.88 -1.33 -3.52
N PHE A 124 3.45 -0.61 -2.49
CA PHE A 124 3.66 -0.97 -1.10
C PHE A 124 2.36 -1.59 -0.57
N GLN A 125 2.41 -2.85 -0.15
CA GLN A 125 1.26 -3.57 0.36
C GLN A 125 1.43 -3.85 1.85
N LEU A 126 0.47 -3.40 2.67
CA LEU A 126 0.32 -3.85 4.04
C LEU A 126 -0.60 -5.07 4.07
N LEU A 127 -0.05 -6.25 4.31
CA LEU A 127 -0.81 -7.48 4.48
C LEU A 127 -1.15 -7.68 5.95
N ILE A 128 -2.44 -7.73 6.28
CA ILE A 128 -2.91 -7.81 7.66
C ILE A 128 -3.15 -9.28 8.01
N LEU A 129 -2.43 -9.77 9.02
CA LEU A 129 -2.46 -11.17 9.43
C LEU A 129 -3.44 -11.40 10.60
N SER A 130 -3.54 -10.44 11.54
CA SER A 130 -4.42 -10.56 12.70
C SER A 130 -4.86 -9.21 13.29
N THR A 131 -5.85 -9.25 14.19
CA THR A 131 -6.33 -8.12 14.98
C THR A 131 -6.07 -8.33 16.47
N TRP A 132 -6.33 -7.30 17.28
CA TRP A 132 -6.26 -7.36 18.74
C TRP A 132 -7.50 -7.98 19.42
N GLY A 133 -8.33 -8.70 18.67
CA GLY A 133 -9.38 -9.58 19.21
C GLY A 133 -10.75 -9.48 18.54
N ASP A 134 -11.01 -8.53 17.63
CA ASP A 134 -12.26 -8.52 16.86
C ASP A 134 -12.15 -9.49 15.67
N PRO A 135 -13.00 -10.52 15.59
CA PRO A 135 -12.91 -11.52 14.54
C PRO A 135 -13.66 -11.12 13.25
N TYR A 136 -14.41 -10.01 13.28
CA TYR A 136 -15.24 -9.57 12.16
C TYR A 136 -14.70 -8.34 11.47
N TYR A 137 -14.00 -7.45 12.19
CA TYR A 137 -13.60 -6.16 11.68
C TYR A 137 -12.14 -5.85 11.99
N VAL A 138 -11.49 -5.20 11.03
CA VAL A 138 -10.17 -4.61 11.21
C VAL A 138 -10.17 -3.17 10.73
N GLY A 139 -9.45 -2.31 11.45
CA GLY A 139 -9.31 -0.91 11.09
C GLY A 139 -7.91 -0.38 11.36
N LEU A 140 -7.66 0.80 10.82
CA LEU A 140 -6.46 1.60 11.04
C LEU A 140 -6.87 3.08 11.00
N ASN A 141 -6.25 3.92 11.83
CA ASN A 141 -6.51 5.35 11.78
C ASN A 141 -5.90 5.96 10.52
N GLY A 142 -4.61 5.72 10.30
CA GLY A 142 -3.91 6.26 9.14
C GLY A 142 -2.48 5.77 9.02
N LEU A 143 -1.86 6.14 7.90
CA LEU A 143 -0.49 5.81 7.57
C LEU A 143 0.23 6.97 6.88
N GLU A 144 1.54 7.02 7.01
CA GLU A 144 2.39 7.97 6.31
C GLU A 144 3.65 7.28 5.79
N LEU A 145 4.06 7.61 4.57
CA LEU A 145 5.31 7.15 3.97
C LEU A 145 6.28 8.34 3.89
N TYR A 146 7.56 8.08 4.11
CA TYR A 146 8.62 9.08 4.03
C TYR A 146 9.69 8.66 3.02
N ASN A 147 10.21 9.61 2.26
CA ASN A 147 11.22 9.37 1.24
C ASN A 147 12.61 9.16 1.88
N GLN A 148 13.60 8.85 1.05
CA GLN A 148 15.01 8.68 1.44
C GLN A 148 15.64 9.86 2.20
N ASP A 149 15.11 11.07 2.00
CA ASP A 149 15.60 12.31 2.63
C ASP A 149 14.90 12.56 3.99
N GLY A 150 13.93 11.71 4.36
CA GLY A 150 13.14 11.84 5.59
C GLY A 150 11.95 12.79 5.47
N ASP A 151 11.59 13.21 4.25
CA ASP A 151 10.43 14.05 3.99
C ASP A 151 9.17 13.21 3.74
N LYS A 152 8.03 13.70 4.22
CA LYS A 152 6.74 13.02 4.03
C LYS A 152 6.37 12.99 2.55
N ILE A 153 6.12 11.79 2.03
CA ILE A 153 5.59 11.58 0.68
C ILE A 153 4.12 12.00 0.67
N ARG A 154 3.77 12.89 -0.26
CA ARG A 154 2.37 13.33 -0.43
C ARG A 154 1.58 12.21 -1.11
N LEU A 155 0.63 11.64 -0.36
CA LEU A 155 -0.32 10.65 -0.87
C LEU A 155 -1.68 11.33 -1.14
N THR A 156 -2.40 10.79 -2.12
CA THR A 156 -3.77 11.19 -2.47
C THR A 156 -4.68 9.96 -2.47
N GLU A 157 -5.99 10.16 -2.62
CA GLU A 157 -6.96 9.06 -2.77
C GLU A 157 -6.64 8.13 -3.94
N ASN A 158 -5.98 8.62 -5.00
CA ASN A 158 -5.56 7.79 -6.13
C ASN A 158 -4.39 6.86 -5.79
N ASN A 159 -3.66 7.13 -4.70
CA ASN A 159 -2.53 6.31 -4.28
C ASN A 159 -2.94 5.21 -3.31
N ILE A 160 -4.16 5.20 -2.78
CA ILE A 160 -4.54 4.28 -1.70
C ILE A 160 -5.67 3.35 -2.16
N GLY A 161 -5.61 2.09 -1.74
CA GLY A 161 -6.70 1.14 -1.91
C GLY A 161 -6.68 0.11 -0.79
N ALA A 162 -7.77 -0.64 -0.63
CA ALA A 162 -7.82 -1.75 0.30
C ALA A 162 -8.65 -2.92 -0.24
N PHE A 163 -8.39 -4.11 0.28
CA PHE A 163 -9.19 -5.29 -0.01
C PHE A 163 -9.43 -6.13 1.24
N PRO A 164 -10.69 -6.39 1.63
CA PRO A 164 -11.89 -5.70 1.16
C PRO A 164 -11.78 -4.18 1.37
N ASP A 165 -12.43 -3.41 0.48
CA ASP A 165 -12.33 -1.95 0.45
C ASP A 165 -12.73 -1.31 1.78
N SER A 166 -13.95 -1.59 2.25
CA SER A 166 -14.51 -1.06 3.47
C SER A 166 -15.70 -1.90 3.90
N VAL A 167 -16.36 -1.56 5.02
CA VAL A 167 -17.61 -2.22 5.44
C VAL A 167 -18.77 -2.07 4.43
N ASN A 168 -18.65 -1.18 3.44
CA ASN A 168 -19.65 -1.03 2.37
C ASN A 168 -19.76 -2.27 1.46
N VAL A 169 -18.83 -3.23 1.52
CA VAL A 169 -18.95 -4.51 0.80
C VAL A 169 -19.97 -5.46 1.44
N LEU A 170 -20.41 -5.19 2.67
CA LEU A 170 -21.37 -6.02 3.39
C LEU A 170 -22.80 -5.71 2.96
N GLU A 171 -23.62 -6.75 2.85
CA GLU A 171 -25.04 -6.60 2.54
C GLU A 171 -25.74 -5.71 3.59
N GLY A 172 -26.53 -4.75 3.13
CA GLY A 172 -27.28 -3.82 3.99
C GLY A 172 -26.47 -2.63 4.52
N VAL A 173 -25.16 -2.54 4.28
CA VAL A 173 -24.34 -1.37 4.62
C VAL A 173 -24.16 -0.50 3.38
N ASN A 174 -24.60 0.75 3.44
CA ASN A 174 -24.47 1.71 2.34
C ASN A 174 -23.99 3.06 2.86
N GLY A 175 -23.01 3.64 2.18
CA GLY A 175 -22.54 5.01 2.45
C GLY A 175 -21.78 5.16 3.77
N ASP A 176 -21.18 4.10 4.28
CA ASP A 176 -20.25 4.20 5.40
C ASP A 176 -18.99 4.97 4.98
N VAL A 177 -18.60 5.96 5.77
CA VAL A 177 -17.48 6.87 5.44
C VAL A 177 -16.08 6.30 5.74
N ARG A 178 -15.98 5.10 6.32
CA ARG A 178 -14.71 4.50 6.78
C ARG A 178 -13.99 3.76 5.67
N THR A 179 -13.71 4.50 4.60
CA THR A 179 -13.15 4.06 3.32
C THR A 179 -11.63 4.29 3.26
N PRO A 180 -10.89 3.65 2.33
CA PRO A 180 -9.43 3.67 2.32
C PRO A 180 -8.78 5.05 2.25
N GLU A 181 -9.43 6.05 1.65
CA GLU A 181 -8.92 7.42 1.58
C GLU A 181 -8.73 8.07 2.95
N LYS A 182 -9.42 7.59 3.99
CA LYS A 182 -9.22 8.06 5.38
C LYS A 182 -7.83 7.73 5.91
N LEU A 183 -7.15 6.75 5.34
CA LEU A 183 -5.80 6.38 5.76
C LEU A 183 -4.77 7.48 5.48
N VAL A 184 -5.07 8.40 4.57
CA VAL A 184 -4.15 9.42 4.06
C VAL A 184 -4.74 10.83 4.10
N ASP A 185 -5.84 11.04 4.84
CA ASP A 185 -6.50 12.34 4.94
C ASP A 185 -5.78 13.34 5.87
N GLY A 186 -4.76 12.87 6.60
CA GLY A 186 -3.91 13.65 7.49
C GLY A 186 -4.44 13.80 8.91
N VAL A 187 -5.60 13.23 9.24
CA VAL A 187 -6.23 13.29 10.57
C VAL A 187 -5.98 11.99 11.35
N ASN A 188 -4.70 11.65 11.58
CA ASN A 188 -4.32 10.34 12.11
C ASN A 188 -4.53 10.20 13.64
N ASP A 189 -4.31 11.28 14.38
CA ASP A 189 -4.44 11.35 15.84
C ASP A 189 -5.89 11.67 16.24
N THR A 190 -6.78 10.69 16.10
CA THR A 190 -8.23 10.87 16.26
C THR A 190 -8.94 9.63 16.79
N LEU A 191 -10.12 9.83 17.38
CA LEU A 191 -11.09 8.76 17.65
C LEU A 191 -12.39 8.95 16.86
N ASP A 192 -12.46 9.99 16.03
CA ASP A 192 -13.60 10.20 15.16
C ASP A 192 -13.60 9.13 14.07
N GLY A 193 -14.66 8.30 14.09
CA GLY A 193 -15.01 7.32 13.07
C GLY A 193 -14.79 7.80 11.64
N ARG A 194 -15.06 9.08 11.38
CA ARG A 194 -15.09 9.66 10.03
C ARG A 194 -13.71 9.85 9.39
N HIS A 195 -12.66 9.72 10.19
CA HIS A 195 -11.25 9.91 9.83
C HIS A 195 -10.45 8.61 10.04
N MET A 196 -11.10 7.45 9.94
CA MET A 196 -10.44 6.15 10.12
C MET A 196 -11.01 5.15 9.12
N TRP A 197 -10.19 4.20 8.69
CA TRP A 197 -10.60 3.11 7.81
C TRP A 197 -11.13 1.92 8.61
N LEU A 198 -12.15 1.24 8.07
CA LEU A 198 -12.66 -0.02 8.63
C LEU A 198 -13.10 -0.97 7.52
N ALA A 199 -12.58 -2.20 7.54
CA ALA A 199 -12.96 -3.27 6.64
C ALA A 199 -13.45 -4.52 7.38
N PRO A 200 -14.31 -5.33 6.75
CA PRO A 200 -14.67 -6.64 7.27
C PRO A 200 -13.51 -7.62 7.07
N ILE A 201 -13.38 -8.54 8.02
CA ILE A 201 -12.59 -9.76 7.89
C ILE A 201 -13.51 -10.80 7.27
N LEU A 202 -13.21 -11.21 6.04
CA LEU A 202 -13.97 -12.22 5.30
C LEU A 202 -13.29 -13.59 5.38
N PRO A 203 -14.04 -14.70 5.35
CA PRO A 203 -13.48 -16.05 5.35
C PRO A 203 -12.47 -16.24 4.21
N SER A 204 -11.33 -16.88 4.51
CA SER A 204 -10.28 -17.25 3.54
C SER A 204 -9.65 -16.09 2.76
N GLN A 205 -9.88 -14.84 3.16
CA GLN A 205 -9.35 -13.64 2.49
C GLN A 205 -8.58 -12.78 3.49
N LEU A 206 -7.31 -12.50 3.20
CA LEU A 206 -6.52 -11.55 4.00
C LEU A 206 -6.89 -10.11 3.67
N ASN A 207 -6.99 -9.28 4.70
CA ASN A 207 -7.15 -7.84 4.54
C ASN A 207 -5.84 -7.23 4.06
N ARG A 208 -5.92 -6.34 3.08
CA ARG A 208 -4.77 -5.70 2.44
C ARG A 208 -5.01 -4.21 2.32
N ILE A 209 -3.97 -3.41 2.52
CA ILE A 209 -3.92 -2.00 2.16
C ILE A 209 -2.82 -1.84 1.11
N TYR A 210 -3.09 -1.06 0.06
CA TYR A 210 -2.17 -0.80 -1.03
C TYR A 210 -1.84 0.69 -1.09
N VAL A 211 -0.56 1.03 -1.16
CA VAL A 211 -0.07 2.34 -1.57
C VAL A 211 0.60 2.21 -2.94
N VAL A 212 0.08 2.89 -3.95
CA VAL A 212 0.41 2.70 -5.36
C VAL A 212 0.93 3.99 -5.97
N PHE A 213 2.08 3.90 -6.62
CA PHE A 213 2.77 5.02 -7.27
C PHE A 213 2.90 4.80 -8.78
N ASP A 214 2.88 5.89 -9.55
CA ASP A 214 3.08 5.86 -11.01
C ASP A 214 4.55 5.77 -11.43
N TYR A 215 5.47 5.94 -10.49
CA TYR A 215 6.90 5.73 -10.64
C TYR A 215 7.44 5.00 -9.40
N PRO A 216 8.58 4.29 -9.50
CA PRO A 216 9.21 3.67 -8.33
C PRO A 216 9.55 4.71 -7.27
N VAL A 217 9.10 4.49 -6.04
CA VAL A 217 9.36 5.37 -4.89
C VAL A 217 10.20 4.64 -3.87
N THR A 218 11.28 5.28 -3.43
CA THR A 218 12.13 4.80 -2.32
C THR A 218 11.55 5.29 -0.99
N VAL A 219 11.34 4.38 -0.05
CA VAL A 219 10.74 4.68 1.26
C VAL A 219 11.76 4.43 2.37
N SER A 220 11.97 5.43 3.24
CA SER A 220 12.87 5.32 4.39
C SER A 220 12.17 4.86 5.66
N MET A 221 10.89 5.21 5.82
CA MET A 221 10.07 4.79 6.96
C MET A 221 8.58 4.88 6.65
N ILE A 222 7.81 4.08 7.37
CA ILE A 222 6.35 4.08 7.36
C ILE A 222 5.85 4.30 8.78
N LYS A 223 4.99 5.31 8.97
CA LYS A 223 4.31 5.55 10.26
C LYS A 223 2.89 5.01 10.20
N LEU A 224 2.47 4.34 11.27
CA LEU A 224 1.17 3.69 11.37
C LEU A 224 0.47 4.13 12.67
N TRP A 225 -0.78 4.60 12.56
CA TRP A 225 -1.65 4.90 13.69
C TRP A 225 -2.72 3.81 13.78
N ASN A 226 -2.70 3.02 14.85
CA ASN A 226 -3.62 1.90 15.00
C ASN A 226 -5.05 2.36 15.35
N TYR A 227 -6.05 1.48 15.20
CA TYR A 227 -7.47 1.83 15.34
C TYR A 227 -7.85 2.24 16.76
N GLY A 228 -8.04 3.53 17.00
CA GLY A 228 -8.28 4.08 18.33
C GLY A 228 -9.71 3.90 18.85
N LYS A 229 -10.72 3.98 17.97
CA LYS A 229 -12.14 4.00 18.36
C LYS A 229 -12.61 2.70 19.03
N THR A 230 -12.10 1.57 18.61
CA THR A 230 -12.40 0.26 19.22
C THR A 230 -11.14 -0.59 19.15
N PRO A 231 -10.24 -0.51 20.15
CA PRO A 231 -8.89 -1.06 20.02
C PRO A 231 -8.79 -2.56 19.72
N SER A 232 -9.83 -3.37 19.99
CA SER A 232 -9.87 -4.78 19.56
C SER A 232 -9.89 -4.96 18.04
N ARG A 233 -10.36 -3.96 17.28
CA ARG A 233 -10.36 -3.93 15.81
C ARG A 233 -9.03 -3.47 15.22
N GLY A 234 -8.09 -3.04 16.05
CA GLY A 234 -6.77 -2.63 15.57
C GLY A 234 -5.98 -3.79 14.99
N ILE A 235 -5.11 -3.49 14.03
CA ILE A 235 -4.15 -4.43 13.45
C ILE A 235 -3.18 -4.90 14.54
N LYS A 236 -2.90 -6.20 14.59
CA LYS A 236 -1.89 -6.81 15.47
C LYS A 236 -0.68 -7.25 14.65
N GLU A 237 -0.73 -8.40 13.99
CA GLU A 237 0.36 -8.87 13.12
C GLU A 237 0.14 -8.41 11.69
N PHE A 238 1.21 -7.95 11.04
CA PHE A 238 1.18 -7.50 9.65
C PHE A 238 2.53 -7.74 8.97
N GLU A 239 2.48 -7.74 7.64
CA GLU A 239 3.63 -7.76 6.75
C GLU A 239 3.58 -6.56 5.80
N ILE A 240 4.75 -6.12 5.35
CA ILE A 240 4.87 -5.14 4.26
C ILE A 240 5.56 -5.81 3.10
N LEU A 241 4.93 -5.73 1.93
CA LEU A 241 5.50 -6.18 0.66
C LEU A 241 5.76 -4.96 -0.23
N VAL A 242 6.83 -5.01 -1.01
CA VAL A 242 7.16 -4.02 -2.05
C VAL A 242 7.30 -4.75 -3.37
N ASP A 243 6.41 -4.42 -4.33
CA ASP A 243 6.30 -5.12 -5.62
C ASP A 243 6.29 -6.67 -5.44
N ASP A 244 5.45 -7.14 -4.51
CA ASP A 244 5.25 -8.54 -4.12
C ASP A 244 6.41 -9.22 -3.36
N LEU A 245 7.48 -8.49 -3.05
CA LEU A 245 8.58 -8.98 -2.21
C LEU A 245 8.35 -8.58 -0.75
N LEU A 246 8.35 -9.55 0.17
CA LEU A 246 8.29 -9.28 1.61
C LEU A 246 9.52 -8.45 2.04
N VAL A 247 9.27 -7.25 2.61
CA VAL A 247 10.29 -6.33 3.13
C VAL A 247 10.25 -6.17 4.66
N TYR A 248 9.15 -6.53 5.32
CA TYR A 248 9.00 -6.38 6.76
C TYR A 248 7.90 -7.26 7.34
N ASN A 249 8.10 -7.74 8.57
CA ASN A 249 7.10 -8.40 9.40
C ASN A 249 7.12 -7.79 10.81
N GLY A 250 5.95 -7.48 11.38
CA GLY A 250 5.92 -6.85 12.70
C GLY A 250 4.58 -6.93 13.42
N VAL A 251 4.60 -6.45 14.66
CA VAL A 251 3.44 -6.40 15.54
C VAL A 251 3.14 -4.96 15.94
N LEU A 252 1.97 -4.45 15.55
CA LEU A 252 1.52 -3.11 15.90
C LEU A 252 0.83 -3.13 17.27
N ASP A 253 1.23 -2.23 18.18
CA ASP A 253 0.66 -2.16 19.52
C ASP A 253 -0.85 -1.88 19.50
N LYS A 254 -1.58 -2.50 20.44
CA LYS A 254 -2.98 -2.14 20.72
C LYS A 254 -3.03 -0.71 21.24
N VAL A 255 -3.97 0.09 20.75
CA VAL A 255 -4.21 1.41 21.33
C VAL A 255 -4.69 1.25 22.78
N GLN A 256 -3.95 1.80 23.73
CA GLN A 256 -4.24 1.74 25.17
C GLN A 256 -4.28 3.15 25.78
N GLY A 257 -4.91 3.28 26.95
CA GLY A 257 -4.77 4.49 27.78
C GLY A 257 -5.55 5.72 27.31
N ILE A 258 -6.46 5.57 26.35
CA ILE A 258 -7.34 6.67 25.94
C ILE A 258 -8.34 6.94 27.07
N THR A 259 -8.06 7.95 27.87
CA THR A 259 -8.97 8.49 28.89
C THR A 259 -9.68 9.72 28.31
N LYS A 260 -10.80 10.14 28.91
CA LYS A 260 -11.59 11.31 28.44
C LYS A 260 -10.76 12.61 28.30
N THR A 261 -9.58 12.68 28.89
CA THR A 261 -8.70 13.86 28.94
C THR A 261 -7.44 13.74 28.08
N ALA A 262 -7.06 12.56 27.60
CA ALA A 262 -5.89 12.35 26.74
C ALA A 262 -6.27 11.44 25.57
N VAL A 263 -6.55 12.07 24.43
CA VAL A 263 -7.10 11.44 23.21
C VAL A 263 -6.01 10.98 22.25
N LYS A 264 -4.73 11.19 22.60
CA LYS A 264 -3.61 10.98 21.68
C LYS A 264 -3.46 9.51 21.29
N VAL A 265 -3.71 9.19 20.03
CA VAL A 265 -3.40 7.90 19.42
C VAL A 265 -1.93 7.90 19.00
N PRO A 266 -1.07 7.06 19.60
CA PRO A 266 0.34 7.02 19.24
C PRO A 266 0.52 6.38 17.87
N TYR A 267 1.58 6.79 17.17
CA TYR A 267 2.05 6.08 15.99
C TYR A 267 3.19 5.13 16.33
N ARG A 268 3.37 4.13 15.47
CA ARG A 268 4.59 3.33 15.42
C ARG A 268 5.25 3.45 14.04
N THR A 269 6.56 3.31 14.03
CA THR A 269 7.41 3.53 12.85
C THR A 269 8.06 2.22 12.44
N VAL A 270 7.84 1.81 11.19
CA VAL A 270 8.67 0.82 10.49
C VAL A 270 9.82 1.59 9.85
N LEU A 271 11.06 1.22 10.18
CA LEU A 271 12.27 1.91 9.72
C LEU A 271 12.99 1.04 8.68
N PHE A 272 13.31 1.65 7.54
CA PHE A 272 14.10 1.06 6.47
C PHE A 272 15.39 1.86 6.18
N THR A 273 15.84 2.70 7.11
CA THR A 273 16.99 3.60 6.90
C THR A 273 18.13 3.31 7.84
N ALA A 274 19.37 3.46 7.34
CA ALA A 274 20.60 3.46 8.14
C ALA A 274 21.01 4.87 8.62
N ASP A 275 20.24 5.90 8.30
CA ASP A 275 20.48 7.26 8.78
C ASP A 275 20.34 7.33 10.31
N LYS A 276 21.46 7.60 10.99
CA LYS A 276 21.55 7.61 12.44
C LYS A 276 20.64 8.65 13.09
N GLU A 277 20.40 9.79 12.45
CA GLU A 277 19.56 10.84 13.02
C GLU A 277 18.07 10.50 12.88
N LEU A 278 17.66 9.91 11.75
CA LEU A 278 16.31 9.35 11.61
C LEU A 278 16.06 8.20 12.60
N VAL A 279 17.01 7.27 12.72
CA VAL A 279 16.91 6.15 13.66
C VAL A 279 16.80 6.63 15.11
N LYS A 280 17.65 7.58 15.54
CA LYS A 280 17.57 8.16 16.89
C LYS A 280 16.23 8.85 17.14
N ARG A 281 15.73 9.62 16.18
CA ARG A 281 14.46 10.35 16.27
C ARG A 281 13.27 9.42 16.47
N GLU A 282 13.27 8.29 15.76
CA GLU A 282 12.13 7.36 15.71
C GLU A 282 12.26 6.18 16.68
N HIS A 283 13.40 6.04 17.39
CA HIS A 283 13.71 4.93 18.30
C HIS A 283 12.58 4.61 19.29
N SER A 284 11.95 5.63 19.88
CA SER A 284 10.86 5.44 20.86
C SER A 284 9.53 4.94 20.26
N ASN A 285 9.39 5.04 18.93
CA ASN A 285 8.18 4.67 18.19
C ASN A 285 8.38 3.43 17.33
N GLN A 286 9.55 2.79 17.32
CA GLN A 286 9.81 1.66 16.44
C GLN A 286 8.82 0.50 16.69
N VAL A 287 8.33 -0.10 15.60
CA VAL A 287 7.51 -1.33 15.66
C VAL A 287 8.36 -2.48 16.20
N ARG A 288 7.74 -3.35 17.00
CA ARG A 288 8.41 -4.54 17.53
C ARG A 288 8.39 -5.64 16.48
N ASN A 289 9.56 -6.23 16.21
CA ASN A 289 9.65 -7.43 15.38
C ASN A 289 9.00 -8.60 16.13
N SER A 290 8.35 -9.50 15.39
CA SER A 290 7.83 -10.73 15.97
C SER A 290 9.00 -11.67 16.25
N SER A 291 9.44 -11.79 17.51
CA SER A 291 10.46 -12.75 17.95
C SER A 291 9.97 -14.21 18.00
N TYR A 292 8.97 -14.55 17.19
CA TYR A 292 8.46 -15.92 17.09
C TYR A 292 9.14 -16.59 15.90
N GLY A 293 9.95 -17.62 16.21
CA GLY A 293 10.62 -18.45 15.23
C GLY A 293 9.67 -18.86 14.12
N HIS A 294 10.12 -18.65 12.88
CA HIS A 294 9.41 -19.10 11.70
C HIS A 294 9.43 -20.63 11.68
N ASP A 295 8.38 -21.27 12.21
CA ASP A 295 8.02 -22.59 11.69
C ASP A 295 7.61 -22.36 10.24
N VAL A 296 8.55 -22.56 9.32
CA VAL A 296 8.28 -22.56 7.87
C VAL A 296 7.42 -23.79 7.58
N GLN A 297 6.12 -23.69 7.88
CA GLN A 297 5.13 -24.57 7.32
C GLN A 297 4.81 -24.06 5.93
N LEU A 298 5.26 -24.81 4.92
CA LEU A 298 4.80 -24.67 3.55
C LEU A 298 3.27 -24.82 3.53
N LEU A 299 2.55 -23.69 3.57
CA LEU A 299 1.10 -23.69 3.49
C LEU A 299 0.70 -23.52 2.02
N ASN A 300 0.14 -24.59 1.47
CA ASN A 300 -0.76 -24.49 0.33
C ASN A 300 -1.84 -23.44 0.63
N ASP A 301 -2.03 -22.54 -0.32
CA ASP A 301 -3.21 -21.72 -0.59
C ASP A 301 -4.32 -21.74 0.48
N HIS A 302 -4.42 -20.62 1.21
CA HIS A 302 -5.60 -20.13 1.96
C HIS A 302 -5.81 -20.50 3.43
N GLN A 303 -4.85 -21.10 4.15
CA GLN A 303 -4.98 -21.25 5.62
C GLN A 303 -4.09 -20.32 6.43
N ARG A 304 -4.69 -19.65 7.41
CA ARG A 304 -4.04 -18.75 8.38
C ARG A 304 -3.57 -19.57 9.58
N VAL A 305 -2.28 -19.50 9.91
CA VAL A 305 -1.77 -19.93 11.23
C VAL A 305 -1.08 -18.72 11.86
N THR A 306 -1.77 -18.07 12.80
CA THR A 306 -1.19 -16.99 13.60
C THR A 306 -0.66 -17.58 14.90
N SER A 307 0.52 -17.16 15.37
CA SER A 307 1.16 -17.59 16.61
C SER A 307 0.34 -17.32 17.89
N GLY A 308 -0.77 -16.57 17.78
CA GLY A 308 -1.76 -16.36 18.84
C GLY A 308 -2.92 -17.37 18.91
N GLY A 309 -2.95 -18.43 18.09
CA GLY A 309 -3.97 -19.49 18.17
C GLY A 309 -5.39 -19.09 17.75
N SER A 310 -5.58 -17.92 17.14
CA SER A 310 -6.87 -17.54 16.57
C SER A 310 -7.15 -18.32 15.29
N TYR A 311 -7.95 -19.38 15.39
CA TYR A 311 -8.67 -19.95 14.25
C TYR A 311 -9.80 -18.98 13.87
N ILE A 312 -9.58 -18.19 12.81
CA ILE A 312 -10.48 -17.10 12.39
C ILE A 312 -11.50 -17.62 11.36
N SER A 313 -12.36 -18.55 11.73
CA SER A 313 -13.64 -18.72 11.03
C SER A 313 -14.75 -18.37 12.00
N ALA A 314 -14.91 -17.08 12.28
CA ALA A 314 -16.07 -16.61 13.02
C ALA A 314 -17.32 -16.77 12.14
N ASP A 315 -18.41 -17.18 12.77
CA ASP A 315 -19.71 -17.34 12.12
C ASP A 315 -20.18 -15.99 11.59
N GLN A 316 -20.19 -15.86 10.25
CA GLN A 316 -20.54 -14.60 9.59
C GLN A 316 -21.99 -14.17 9.87
N SER A 317 -22.88 -15.10 10.26
CA SER A 317 -24.25 -14.77 10.66
C SER A 317 -24.32 -14.01 11.99
N GLN A 318 -23.28 -14.12 12.82
CA GLN A 318 -23.19 -13.47 14.13
C GLN A 318 -22.44 -12.12 14.06
N ARG A 319 -22.16 -11.62 12.85
CA ARG A 319 -21.46 -10.36 12.63
C ARG A 319 -22.26 -9.18 13.21
N PRO A 320 -21.71 -8.42 14.17
CA PRO A 320 -22.37 -7.24 14.70
C PRO A 320 -22.52 -6.17 13.63
N LEU A 321 -23.68 -5.49 13.54
CA LEU A 321 -23.87 -4.37 12.64
C LEU A 321 -22.96 -3.19 13.04
N THR A 322 -22.33 -2.56 12.05
CA THR A 322 -21.59 -1.31 12.23
C THR A 322 -21.75 -0.45 10.98
N SER A 323 -22.22 0.79 11.15
CA SER A 323 -22.27 1.76 10.07
C SER A 323 -22.01 3.17 10.60
N LEU A 324 -21.47 4.02 9.74
CA LEU A 324 -21.23 5.44 9.98
C LEU A 324 -21.50 6.23 8.71
N VAL A 325 -22.73 6.73 8.56
CA VAL A 325 -23.17 7.50 7.39
C VAL A 325 -23.00 9.00 7.68
N PRO A 326 -22.64 9.85 6.69
CA PRO A 326 -22.61 11.29 6.90
C PRO A 326 -23.99 11.79 7.34
N THR A 327 -24.04 12.66 8.35
CA THR A 327 -25.29 13.35 8.70
C THR A 327 -25.62 14.35 7.60
N THR A 328 -26.65 14.09 6.82
CA THR A 328 -27.24 15.10 5.93
C THR A 328 -27.88 16.18 6.81
N HIS A 329 -27.33 17.40 6.80
CA HIS A 329 -28.10 18.55 7.26
C HIS A 329 -29.26 18.76 6.29
N SER A 330 -30.40 18.14 6.57
CA SER A 330 -31.66 18.62 6.03
C SER A 330 -31.89 20.01 6.63
N ARG A 331 -31.61 21.06 5.84
CA ARG A 331 -32.27 22.34 6.10
C ARG A 331 -33.76 22.07 5.88
N SER A 332 -34.52 22.00 6.97
CA SER A 332 -35.97 22.01 6.90
C SER A 332 -36.40 23.28 6.19
N LEU A 333 -36.91 23.15 4.96
CA LEU A 333 -37.74 24.16 4.31
C LEU A 333 -39.11 24.17 5.00
N HIS A 334 -39.13 24.62 6.25
CA HIS A 334 -40.34 25.02 6.97
C HIS A 334 -39.95 26.17 7.88
N ASP A 335 -39.80 27.34 7.28
CA ASP A 335 -39.94 28.66 7.90
C ASP A 335 -39.83 29.70 6.78
N LEU A 336 -40.91 29.82 5.99
CA LEU A 336 -41.27 31.02 5.22
C LEU A 336 -42.80 31.12 5.17
#